data_AF-A0A7C3R272-F1
#
_entry.id   AF-A0A7C3R272-F1
#
_cell.length_a   1.000
_cell.length_b   1.000
_cell.length_c   1.000
_cell.angle_alpha   90.00
_cell.angle_beta   90.00
_cell.angle_gamma   90.00
#
_symmetry.space_group_name_H-M   'P 1'
#
loop_
_entity.id
_entity.type
_entity.pdbx_description
1 polymer ?
#
loop_
_entity_poly.entity_id
_entity_poly.type
_entity_poly.pdbx_seq_one_letter_code
_entity_poly.pdbx_strand_id
1 'polypeptide(L)'
;MNNIKNITIALCEGPHDTAFLYRILKTRCFKRFGGTLDNLPEVVGKFIVKNNKMADYEKLKIGSLYNEFVPNILYKNESLILLYSMGGDKKQKERLIVLTHFFENVKSQVEDTENYGDTWIEENKEQEAYYYNFLFFYDADNDKEAKITMVNNDLIKINIEQTLSHNQVIEKDGYSIGAYIFSNENDKGALEDVLFEIMKKDNETIFNKAEEYYKTYLNKDNNMNDIGRTKRLVTECVEGTPKDKRKDKKQEDEKKSVICIAGQLQKKGKANTVIIEDSDYLNLEKIQSSQQLQEIANLFDK
;
A
#
# COMPACT_ATOMS: atom_id res chain seq x y z
N MET A 1 -9.28 9.78 19.59
CA MET A 1 -10.08 9.57 18.36
C MET A 1 -11.37 8.89 18.79
N ASN A 2 -12.21 9.59 19.56
CA ASN A 2 -13.17 8.91 20.45
C ASN A 2 -14.55 8.71 19.79
N ASN A 3 -14.59 8.58 18.46
CA ASN A 3 -15.84 8.42 17.72
C ASN A 3 -15.57 7.78 16.34
N ILE A 4 -14.64 6.83 16.27
CA ILE A 4 -14.41 6.09 15.02
C ILE A 4 -15.55 5.09 14.87
N LYS A 5 -16.20 5.09 13.70
CA LYS A 5 -17.23 4.12 13.32
C LYS A 5 -16.85 3.32 12.09
N ASN A 6 -16.03 3.88 11.19
CA ASN A 6 -15.61 3.20 9.97
C ASN A 6 -14.11 2.91 10.03
N ILE A 7 -13.72 1.66 9.83
CA ILE A 7 -12.33 1.23 9.75
C ILE A 7 -12.08 0.65 8.37
N THR A 8 -11.26 1.31 7.57
CA THR A 8 -10.82 0.83 6.26
C THR A 8 -9.45 0.16 6.37
N ILE A 9 -9.39 -1.11 5.98
CA ILE A 9 -8.16 -1.90 5.85
C ILE A 9 -7.81 -1.93 4.37
N ALA A 10 -6.80 -1.16 3.96
CA ALA A 10 -6.28 -1.21 2.60
C ALA A 10 -4.99 -2.04 2.57
N LEU A 11 -5.02 -3.13 1.81
CA LEU A 11 -3.86 -4.01 1.60
C LEU A 11 -3.22 -3.66 0.26
N CYS A 12 -1.97 -3.21 0.30
CA CYS A 12 -1.19 -2.86 -0.87
C CYS A 12 0.03 -3.76 -1.03
N GLU A 13 0.54 -3.88 -2.25
CA GLU A 13 1.77 -4.63 -2.53
C GLU A 13 2.99 -3.94 -1.93
N GLY A 14 3.13 -2.63 -2.14
CA GLY A 14 4.36 -1.90 -1.86
C GLY A 14 4.17 -0.61 -1.07
N PRO A 15 5.27 -0.05 -0.54
CA PRO A 15 5.27 1.24 0.12
C PRO A 15 4.94 2.39 -0.85
N HIS A 16 5.24 2.23 -2.14
CA HIS A 16 4.90 3.19 -3.18
C HIS A 16 3.39 3.37 -3.31
N ASP A 17 2.65 2.28 -3.28
CA ASP A 17 1.18 2.25 -3.32
C ASP A 17 0.61 2.97 -2.10
N THR A 18 1.12 2.66 -0.91
CA THR A 18 0.65 3.34 0.31
C THR A 18 0.95 4.84 0.29
N ALA A 19 2.10 5.24 -0.25
CA ALA A 19 2.48 6.65 -0.43
C ALA A 19 1.54 7.36 -1.44
N PHE A 20 1.18 6.67 -2.52
CA PHE A 20 0.25 7.17 -3.52
C PHE A 20 -1.17 7.32 -2.98
N LEU A 21 -1.69 6.28 -2.30
CA LEU A 21 -3.01 6.34 -1.66
C LEU A 21 -3.03 7.42 -0.56
N TYR A 22 -1.96 7.54 0.22
CA TYR A 22 -1.82 8.64 1.19
C TYR A 22 -1.94 10.01 0.51
N ARG A 23 -1.27 10.20 -0.63
CA ARG A 23 -1.32 11.45 -1.39
C ARG A 23 -2.73 11.76 -1.88
N ILE A 24 -3.46 10.76 -2.39
CA ILE A 24 -4.86 10.88 -2.82
C ILE A 24 -5.74 11.24 -1.61
N LEU A 25 -5.67 10.48 -0.53
CA LEU A 25 -6.50 10.68 0.67
C LEU A 25 -6.26 12.05 1.33
N LYS A 26 -5.04 12.58 1.26
CA LYS A 26 -4.74 13.94 1.70
C LYS A 26 -5.56 15.01 0.96
N THR A 27 -5.86 14.81 -0.33
CA THR A 27 -6.74 15.73 -1.08
C THR A 27 -8.17 15.74 -0.55
N ARG A 28 -8.57 14.67 0.16
CA ARG A 28 -9.86 14.53 0.84
C ARG A 28 -9.80 14.90 2.32
N CYS A 29 -8.77 15.63 2.74
CA CYS A 29 -8.58 16.12 4.10
C CYS A 29 -8.32 15.05 5.18
N PHE A 30 -7.93 13.83 4.78
CA PHE A 30 -7.43 12.85 5.74
C PHE A 30 -6.10 13.31 6.33
N LYS A 31 -5.93 13.09 7.65
CA LYS A 31 -4.75 13.48 8.41
C LYS A 31 -3.96 12.24 8.81
N ARG A 32 -2.64 12.34 8.79
CA ARG A 32 -1.76 11.27 9.31
C ARG A 32 -1.96 11.18 10.82
N PHE A 33 -2.12 9.97 11.33
CA PHE A 33 -2.09 9.72 12.76
C PHE A 33 -0.64 9.82 13.29
N GLY A 34 -0.47 10.57 14.37
CA GLY A 34 0.83 10.72 15.06
C GLY A 34 0.71 10.54 16.57
N GLY A 35 -0.38 9.94 17.05
CA GLY A 35 -0.61 9.68 18.48
C GLY A 35 -0.01 8.35 18.95
N THR A 36 -0.25 8.01 20.21
CA THR A 36 0.10 6.70 20.80
C THR A 36 -0.91 5.62 20.42
N LEU A 37 -0.50 4.34 20.45
CA LEU A 37 -1.39 3.22 20.10
C LEU A 37 -2.65 3.15 20.97
N ASP A 38 -2.61 3.65 22.20
CA ASP A 38 -3.76 3.71 23.11
C ASP A 38 -4.87 4.67 22.64
N ASN A 39 -4.56 5.57 21.70
CA ASN A 39 -5.53 6.50 21.11
C ASN A 39 -6.27 5.90 19.89
N LEU A 40 -5.90 4.68 19.46
CA LEU A 40 -6.55 3.95 18.38
C LEU A 40 -7.68 3.08 18.93
N PRO A 41 -8.65 2.67 18.07
CA PRO A 41 -9.59 1.59 18.39
C PRO A 41 -8.88 0.39 19.02
N GLU A 42 -9.45 -0.19 20.07
CA GLU A 42 -8.82 -1.27 20.85
C GLU A 42 -8.45 -2.46 19.95
N VAL A 43 -9.32 -2.80 18.98
CA VAL A 43 -9.09 -3.84 17.97
C VAL A 43 -7.86 -3.59 17.10
N VAL A 44 -7.55 -2.33 16.80
CA VAL A 44 -6.38 -1.92 16.00
C VAL A 44 -5.13 -1.86 16.86
N GLY A 45 -5.19 -1.16 18.00
CA GLY A 45 -4.06 -0.98 18.90
C GLY A 45 -3.51 -2.31 19.41
N LYS A 46 -4.40 -3.22 19.85
CA LYS A 46 -4.02 -4.57 20.31
C LYS A 46 -3.41 -5.41 19.20
N PHE A 47 -3.93 -5.33 17.97
CA PHE A 47 -3.38 -6.06 16.83
C PHE A 47 -1.93 -5.67 16.56
N ILE A 48 -1.67 -4.36 16.49
CA ILE A 48 -0.33 -3.82 16.26
C ILE A 48 0.60 -4.26 17.40
N VAL A 49 0.19 -4.11 18.66
CA VAL A 49 1.04 -4.51 19.80
C VAL A 49 1.34 -6.02 19.76
N LYS A 50 0.32 -6.86 19.59
CA LYS A 50 0.44 -8.33 19.61
C LYS A 50 1.41 -8.83 18.54
N ASN A 51 1.27 -8.36 17.31
CA ASN A 51 2.06 -8.86 16.18
C ASN A 51 3.49 -8.29 16.12
N ASN A 52 3.80 -7.30 16.97
CA ASN A 52 5.11 -6.64 16.99
C ASN A 52 5.95 -6.93 18.24
N LYS A 53 5.35 -7.52 19.27
CA LYS A 53 6.06 -7.94 20.49
C LYS A 53 7.17 -8.98 20.23
N MET A 54 7.07 -9.75 19.15
CA MET A 54 8.03 -10.81 18.79
C MET A 54 8.81 -10.49 17.51
N ALA A 55 8.86 -9.22 17.10
CA ALA A 55 9.59 -8.83 15.90
C ALA A 55 11.08 -9.14 16.04
N ASP A 56 11.65 -9.73 14.99
CA ASP A 56 13.09 -9.97 14.87
C ASP A 56 13.86 -8.66 15.11
N TYR A 57 14.95 -8.74 15.86
CA TYR A 57 15.82 -7.60 16.18
C TYR A 57 16.25 -6.83 14.91
N GLU A 58 16.50 -7.53 13.80
CA GLU A 58 16.85 -6.86 12.54
C GLU A 58 15.69 -6.04 11.96
N LYS A 59 14.42 -6.36 12.27
CA LYS A 59 13.25 -5.54 11.90
C LYS A 59 13.01 -4.37 12.84
N LEU A 60 13.66 -4.35 14.01
CA LEU A 60 13.57 -3.28 15.00
C LEU A 60 14.59 -2.15 14.75
N LYS A 61 15.58 -2.33 13.88
CA LYS A 61 16.56 -1.27 13.58
C LYS A 61 15.91 -0.12 12.81
N ILE A 62 16.32 1.11 13.15
CA ILE A 62 15.75 2.39 12.64
C ILE A 62 15.72 2.48 11.10
N GLY A 63 16.61 1.77 10.40
CA GLY A 63 16.67 1.74 8.93
C GLY A 63 15.92 0.59 8.24
N SER A 64 15.34 -0.33 9.00
CA SER A 64 14.74 -1.60 8.52
C SER A 64 13.31 -1.82 9.02
N LEU A 65 12.67 -0.79 9.59
CA LEU A 65 11.29 -0.79 10.09
C LEU A 65 10.23 -0.93 8.97
N TYR A 66 10.42 -1.87 8.05
CA TYR A 66 9.29 -2.51 7.39
C TYR A 66 8.71 -3.53 8.36
N ASN A 67 7.89 -3.00 9.24
CA ASN A 67 7.05 -3.85 10.05
C ASN A 67 5.74 -4.08 9.31
N GLU A 68 5.60 -5.28 8.76
CA GLU A 68 4.49 -5.68 7.90
C GLU A 68 3.13 -5.47 8.58
N PHE A 69 3.06 -5.57 9.92
CA PHE A 69 1.82 -5.36 10.69
C PHE A 69 1.63 -3.94 11.23
N VAL A 70 2.46 -2.99 10.82
CA VAL A 70 2.31 -1.57 11.19
C VAL A 70 1.85 -0.78 9.95
N PRO A 71 0.57 -0.40 9.88
CA PRO A 71 0.06 0.36 8.74
C PRO A 71 0.46 1.84 8.81
N ASN A 72 0.43 2.52 7.67
CA ASN A 72 0.28 3.96 7.63
C ASN A 72 -1.17 4.30 8.00
N ILE A 73 -1.36 5.03 9.10
CA ILE A 73 -2.69 5.32 9.64
C ILE A 73 -3.11 6.75 9.25
N LEU A 74 -4.29 6.88 8.65
CA LEU A 74 -4.95 8.14 8.39
C LEU A 74 -6.32 8.20 9.06
N TYR A 75 -6.79 9.41 9.34
CA TYR A 75 -8.12 9.61 9.91
C TYR A 75 -8.79 10.89 9.43
N LYS A 76 -10.12 10.87 9.43
CA LYS A 76 -10.98 12.02 9.19
C LYS A 76 -12.33 11.74 9.81
N ASN A 77 -12.82 12.63 10.68
CA ASN A 77 -14.11 12.47 11.36
C ASN A 77 -14.21 11.09 12.05
N GLU A 78 -15.22 10.30 11.69
CA GLU A 78 -15.48 8.94 12.21
C GLU A 78 -14.77 7.83 11.42
N SER A 79 -13.92 8.17 10.45
CA SER A 79 -13.24 7.21 9.58
C SER A 79 -11.75 7.08 9.94
N LEU A 80 -11.30 5.83 10.05
CA LEU A 80 -9.91 5.44 10.24
C LEU A 80 -9.46 4.59 9.05
N ILE A 81 -8.34 4.92 8.42
CA ILE A 81 -7.77 4.17 7.30
C ILE A 81 -6.43 3.59 7.72
N LEU A 82 -6.26 2.28 7.52
CA LEU A 82 -5.05 1.52 7.74
C LEU A 82 -4.48 1.09 6.38
N LEU A 83 -3.44 1.79 5.91
CA LEU A 83 -2.73 1.45 4.67
C LEU A 83 -1.58 0.50 4.99
N TYR A 84 -1.76 -0.78 4.69
CA TYR A 84 -0.72 -1.80 4.88
C TYR A 84 0.09 -2.02 3.60
N SER A 85 1.41 -2.04 3.74
CA SER A 85 2.31 -2.53 2.69
C SER A 85 2.68 -3.98 3.02
N MET A 86 1.98 -4.92 2.39
CA MET A 86 2.04 -6.35 2.72
C MET A 86 2.90 -7.18 1.77
N GLY A 87 3.55 -6.58 0.77
CA GLY A 87 4.28 -7.34 -0.25
C GLY A 87 3.35 -8.07 -1.22
N GLY A 88 3.94 -8.54 -2.32
CA GLY A 88 3.23 -9.33 -3.34
C GLY A 88 2.94 -10.77 -2.90
N ASP A 89 2.84 -11.68 -3.87
CA ASP A 89 2.36 -13.06 -3.69
C ASP A 89 3.04 -13.86 -2.55
N LYS A 90 4.32 -13.58 -2.28
CA LYS A 90 5.13 -14.30 -1.28
C LYS A 90 4.70 -14.02 0.18
N LYS A 91 3.79 -13.08 0.40
CA LYS A 91 3.36 -12.59 1.71
C LYS A 91 1.89 -12.85 2.01
N GLN A 92 1.31 -13.84 1.33
CA GLN A 92 -0.05 -14.28 1.55
C GLN A 92 -0.34 -14.61 3.02
N LYS A 93 0.60 -15.25 3.73
CA LYS A 93 0.41 -15.61 5.13
C LYS A 93 0.15 -14.37 6.00
N GLU A 94 0.95 -13.33 5.83
CA GLU A 94 0.85 -12.09 6.58
C GLU A 94 -0.44 -11.33 6.24
N ARG A 95 -0.85 -11.32 4.96
CA ARG A 95 -2.17 -10.78 4.57
C ARG A 95 -3.33 -11.51 5.24
N LEU A 96 -3.31 -12.84 5.25
CA LEU A 96 -4.37 -13.64 5.87
C LEU A 96 -4.46 -13.36 7.38
N ILE A 97 -3.34 -13.17 8.08
CA ILE A 97 -3.35 -12.80 9.51
C ILE A 97 -4.12 -11.49 9.75
N VAL A 98 -3.90 -10.49 8.90
CA VAL A 98 -4.57 -9.18 9.02
C VAL A 98 -6.05 -9.32 8.73
N LEU A 99 -6.39 -9.98 7.61
CA LEU A 99 -7.78 -10.20 7.21
C LEU A 99 -8.54 -10.98 8.28
N THR A 100 -8.03 -12.12 8.72
CA THR A 100 -8.66 -12.95 9.76
C THR A 100 -8.93 -12.15 11.03
N HIS A 101 -7.95 -11.38 11.52
CA HIS A 101 -8.12 -10.59 12.75
C HIS A 101 -9.30 -9.60 12.67
N PHE A 102 -9.40 -8.83 11.58
CA PHE A 102 -10.47 -7.84 11.45
C PHE A 102 -11.81 -8.49 11.10
N PHE A 103 -11.83 -9.56 10.30
CA PHE A 103 -13.06 -10.29 10.00
C PHE A 103 -13.62 -11.07 11.20
N GLU A 104 -12.77 -11.58 12.09
CA GLU A 104 -13.24 -12.16 13.36
C GLU A 104 -14.00 -11.12 14.20
N ASN A 105 -13.56 -9.86 14.19
CA ASN A 105 -14.28 -8.79 14.87
C ASN A 105 -15.59 -8.40 14.16
N VAL A 106 -15.65 -8.48 12.82
CA VAL A 106 -16.92 -8.36 12.10
C VAL A 106 -17.90 -9.44 12.57
N LYS A 107 -17.47 -10.71 12.59
CA LYS A 107 -18.33 -11.84 12.98
C LYS A 107 -18.85 -11.72 14.40
N SER A 108 -18.00 -11.34 15.36
CA SER A 108 -18.43 -11.15 16.75
C SER A 108 -19.51 -10.07 16.88
N GLN A 109 -19.45 -9.02 16.06
CA GLN A 109 -20.47 -7.95 16.08
C GLN A 109 -21.80 -8.39 15.46
N VAL A 110 -21.79 -9.27 14.46
CA VAL A 110 -23.00 -9.76 13.80
C VAL A 110 -23.68 -10.87 14.61
N GLU A 111 -22.92 -11.83 15.14
CA GLU A 111 -23.45 -12.93 15.96
C GLU A 111 -24.14 -12.43 17.23
N ASP A 112 -23.63 -11.36 17.86
CA ASP A 112 -24.25 -10.71 19.01
C ASP A 112 -25.59 -10.04 18.67
N THR A 113 -25.84 -9.68 17.39
CA THR A 113 -27.12 -9.09 16.97
C THR A 113 -28.22 -10.12 16.69
N GLU A 114 -27.86 -11.37 16.38
CA GLU A 114 -28.81 -12.46 16.13
C GLU A 114 -29.19 -13.23 17.41
N ASN A 115 -28.31 -13.26 18.42
CA ASN A 115 -28.54 -13.92 19.71
C ASN A 115 -29.19 -13.02 20.76
N TYR A 116 -30.34 -12.43 20.44
CA TYR A 116 -31.20 -11.74 21.43
C TYR A 116 -31.92 -12.71 22.40
N GLY A 117 -31.32 -13.87 22.69
CA GLY A 117 -31.81 -14.89 23.61
C GLY A 117 -30.63 -15.56 24.31
N ASP A 118 -30.50 -15.29 25.60
CA ASP A 118 -29.68 -16.02 26.57
C ASP A 118 -28.15 -15.94 26.38
N THR A 119 -27.55 -14.83 26.77
CA THR A 119 -26.25 -14.89 27.48
C THR A 119 -26.05 -13.65 28.35
N TRP A 120 -25.62 -13.89 29.59
CA TRP A 120 -25.30 -12.87 30.59
C TRP A 120 -24.21 -11.94 30.07
N ILE A 121 -24.60 -10.75 29.60
CA ILE A 121 -23.67 -9.67 29.27
C ILE A 121 -23.08 -9.16 30.58
N GLU A 122 -21.76 -9.25 30.75
CA GLU A 122 -21.05 -8.44 31.75
C GLU A 122 -21.33 -6.96 31.44
N GLU A 123 -22.11 -6.31 32.30
CA GLU A 123 -22.74 -4.99 32.11
C GLU A 123 -21.78 -3.78 31.89
N ASN A 124 -20.52 -3.93 31.50
CA ASN A 124 -19.58 -2.78 31.52
C ASN A 124 -18.56 -2.66 30.38
N LYS A 125 -18.81 -3.24 29.20
CA LYS A 125 -18.14 -2.77 27.97
C LYS A 125 -19.12 -2.75 26.81
N GLU A 126 -19.61 -1.56 26.46
CA GLU A 126 -20.13 -1.33 25.11
C GLU A 126 -19.02 -1.75 24.13
N GLN A 127 -19.21 -2.87 23.43
CA GLN A 127 -18.34 -3.17 22.30
C GLN A 127 -18.60 -2.11 21.24
N GLU A 128 -17.60 -1.30 20.91
CA GLU A 128 -17.70 -0.35 19.81
C GLU A 128 -17.97 -1.13 18.52
N ALA A 129 -19.17 -1.01 17.97
CA ALA A 129 -19.52 -1.58 16.68
C ALA A 129 -18.89 -0.72 15.57
N TYR A 130 -18.16 -1.36 14.66
CA TYR A 130 -17.48 -0.70 13.55
C TYR A 130 -17.98 -1.26 12.23
N TYR A 131 -18.15 -0.38 11.25
CA TYR A 131 -18.26 -0.78 9.86
C TYR A 131 -16.86 -0.94 9.26
N TYR A 132 -16.59 -2.09 8.65
CA TYR A 132 -15.27 -2.41 8.09
C TYR A 132 -15.24 -2.33 6.57
N ASN A 133 -14.24 -1.65 6.01
CA ASN A 133 -14.02 -1.63 4.55
C ASN A 133 -12.70 -2.36 4.23
N PHE A 134 -12.75 -3.44 3.46
CA PHE A 134 -11.57 -4.19 3.04
C PHE A 134 -11.23 -3.87 1.59
N LEU A 135 -10.12 -3.19 1.36
CA LEU A 135 -9.70 -2.74 0.03
C LEU A 135 -8.37 -3.39 -0.38
N PHE A 136 -8.29 -3.89 -1.60
CA PHE A 136 -7.09 -4.53 -2.15
C PHE A 136 -6.54 -3.69 -3.31
N PHE A 137 -5.24 -3.38 -3.27
CA PHE A 137 -4.54 -2.62 -4.31
C PHE A 137 -3.31 -3.39 -4.79
N TYR A 138 -3.28 -3.72 -6.08
CA TYR A 138 -2.18 -4.48 -6.69
C TYR A 138 -1.81 -3.96 -8.08
N ASP A 139 -0.57 -4.17 -8.47
CA ASP A 139 -0.15 -4.00 -9.86
C ASP A 139 -0.68 -5.16 -10.70
N ALA A 140 -1.14 -4.88 -11.92
CA ALA A 140 -1.52 -5.94 -12.87
C ALA A 140 -0.31 -6.79 -13.27
N ASP A 141 0.90 -6.21 -13.24
CA ASP A 141 2.12 -6.75 -13.84
C ASP A 141 1.87 -7.11 -15.32
N ASN A 142 1.56 -8.39 -15.57
CA ASN A 142 1.29 -8.94 -16.88
C ASN A 142 -0.16 -9.39 -17.06
N ASP A 143 -0.95 -9.47 -15.98
CA ASP A 143 -2.29 -10.05 -15.97
C ASP A 143 -3.13 -9.52 -14.79
N LYS A 144 -4.03 -8.57 -15.11
CA LYS A 144 -5.01 -8.01 -14.17
C LYS A 144 -5.92 -9.08 -13.54
N GLU A 145 -6.38 -10.05 -14.33
CA GLU A 145 -7.34 -11.07 -13.87
C GLU A 145 -6.69 -12.09 -12.94
N ALA A 146 -5.41 -12.38 -13.14
CA ALA A 146 -4.64 -13.21 -12.21
C ALA A 146 -4.59 -12.60 -10.80
N LYS A 147 -4.48 -11.27 -10.70
CA LYS A 147 -4.46 -10.55 -9.40
C LYS A 147 -5.83 -10.55 -8.73
N ILE A 148 -6.91 -10.36 -9.49
CA ILE A 148 -8.27 -10.51 -8.96
C ILE A 148 -8.51 -11.94 -8.47
N THR A 149 -8.08 -12.94 -9.23
CA THR A 149 -8.16 -14.35 -8.84
C THR A 149 -7.39 -14.62 -7.54
N MET A 150 -6.20 -14.03 -7.37
CA MET A 150 -5.45 -14.11 -6.12
C MET A 150 -6.24 -13.54 -4.93
N VAL A 151 -6.84 -12.35 -5.09
CA VAL A 151 -7.64 -11.72 -4.02
C VAL A 151 -8.84 -12.61 -3.66
N ASN A 152 -9.57 -13.12 -4.64
CA ASN A 152 -10.71 -14.01 -4.40
C ASN A 152 -10.27 -15.31 -3.69
N ASN A 153 -9.11 -15.86 -4.01
CA ASN A 153 -8.54 -17.01 -3.31
C ASN A 153 -8.20 -16.70 -1.84
N ASP A 154 -7.73 -15.49 -1.53
CA ASP A 154 -7.47 -15.06 -0.15
C ASP A 154 -8.80 -14.95 0.64
N LEU A 155 -9.86 -14.43 0.01
CA LEU A 155 -11.19 -14.33 0.62
C LEU A 155 -11.80 -15.71 0.92
N ILE A 156 -11.69 -16.66 -0.02
CA ILE A 156 -12.16 -18.04 0.19
C ILE A 156 -11.45 -18.68 1.39
N LYS A 157 -10.14 -18.46 1.55
CA LYS A 157 -9.36 -19.02 2.67
C LYS A 157 -9.78 -18.53 4.05
N ILE A 158 -10.47 -17.40 4.13
CA ILE A 158 -11.04 -16.86 5.36
C ILE A 158 -12.56 -17.05 5.44
N ASN A 159 -13.10 -17.95 4.61
CA ASN A 159 -14.53 -18.30 4.52
C ASN A 159 -15.42 -17.13 4.12
N ILE A 160 -14.98 -16.34 3.14
CA ILE A 160 -15.79 -15.28 2.51
C ILE A 160 -16.11 -15.70 1.08
N GLU A 161 -17.37 -16.08 0.88
CA GLU A 161 -17.90 -16.51 -0.42
C GLU A 161 -18.34 -15.31 -1.26
N GLN A 162 -17.40 -14.42 -1.59
CA GLN A 162 -17.63 -13.29 -2.49
C GLN A 162 -16.62 -13.34 -3.63
N THR A 163 -17.08 -12.99 -4.83
CA THR A 163 -16.22 -12.88 -6.02
C THR A 163 -16.14 -11.41 -6.41
N LEU A 164 -14.97 -10.82 -6.20
CA LEU A 164 -14.69 -9.45 -6.60
C LEU A 164 -14.31 -9.38 -8.08
N SER A 165 -14.60 -8.23 -8.67
CA SER A 165 -14.05 -7.77 -9.95
C SER A 165 -13.25 -6.48 -9.73
N HIS A 166 -12.43 -6.10 -10.71
CA HIS A 166 -11.70 -4.83 -10.68
C HIS A 166 -12.65 -3.64 -10.50
N ASN A 167 -12.28 -2.72 -9.61
CA ASN A 167 -12.99 -1.48 -9.29
C ASN A 167 -14.45 -1.68 -8.86
N GLN A 168 -14.75 -2.84 -8.26
CA GLN A 168 -16.05 -3.15 -7.68
C GLN A 168 -15.95 -3.18 -6.15
N VAL A 169 -16.99 -2.68 -5.49
CA VAL A 169 -17.22 -2.83 -4.06
C VAL A 169 -18.49 -3.64 -3.83
N ILE A 170 -18.41 -4.64 -2.96
CA ILE A 170 -19.54 -5.46 -2.52
C ILE A 170 -19.81 -5.11 -1.06
N GLU A 171 -21.05 -4.72 -0.75
CA GLU A 171 -21.49 -4.41 0.61
C GLU A 171 -22.21 -5.59 1.25
N LYS A 172 -22.01 -5.75 2.57
CA LYS A 172 -22.59 -6.76 3.44
C LYS A 172 -22.87 -6.15 4.82
N ASP A 173 -23.56 -6.91 5.66
CA ASP A 173 -23.83 -6.49 7.03
C ASP A 173 -22.52 -6.39 7.82
N GLY A 174 -22.22 -5.18 8.30
CA GLY A 174 -21.01 -4.87 9.07
C GLY A 174 -19.74 -4.65 8.26
N TYR A 175 -19.73 -4.89 6.94
CA TYR A 175 -18.53 -4.67 6.13
C TYR A 175 -18.77 -4.45 4.63
N SER A 176 -17.75 -3.91 3.95
CA SER A 176 -17.62 -3.90 2.49
C SER A 176 -16.28 -4.49 2.06
N ILE A 177 -16.21 -5.02 0.84
CA ILE A 177 -14.97 -5.52 0.23
C ILE A 177 -14.86 -5.00 -1.20
N GLY A 178 -13.69 -4.48 -1.59
CA GLY A 178 -13.41 -4.09 -2.96
C GLY A 178 -11.96 -4.27 -3.36
N ALA A 179 -11.69 -4.29 -4.66
CA ALA A 179 -10.35 -4.44 -5.21
C ALA A 179 -10.11 -3.47 -6.36
N TYR A 180 -8.91 -2.91 -6.43
CA TYR A 180 -8.44 -2.07 -7.53
C TYR A 180 -7.09 -2.59 -8.01
N ILE A 181 -6.95 -2.73 -9.32
CA ILE A 181 -5.72 -3.20 -9.95
C ILE A 181 -5.16 -2.07 -10.79
N PHE A 182 -3.92 -1.66 -10.54
CA PHE A 182 -3.24 -0.68 -11.35
C PHE A 182 -2.89 -1.30 -12.70
N SER A 183 -3.50 -0.78 -13.76
CA SER A 183 -3.25 -1.22 -15.12
C SER A 183 -3.34 -0.05 -16.10
N ASN A 184 -2.66 -0.22 -17.23
CA ASN A 184 -2.85 0.57 -18.44
C ASN A 184 -4.05 0.04 -19.25
N GLU A 185 -4.30 0.65 -20.41
CA GLU A 185 -5.41 0.29 -21.32
C GLU A 185 -5.38 -1.16 -21.84
N ASN A 186 -4.25 -1.86 -21.72
CA ASN A 186 -4.08 -3.25 -22.14
C ASN A 186 -4.14 -4.25 -20.96
N ASP A 187 -4.68 -3.85 -19.81
CA ASP A 187 -4.81 -4.67 -18.60
C ASP A 187 -3.46 -5.19 -18.05
N LYS A 188 -2.40 -4.43 -18.29
CA LYS A 188 -1.03 -4.71 -17.83
C LYS A 188 -0.43 -3.49 -17.15
N GLY A 189 0.71 -3.66 -16.50
CA GLY A 189 1.47 -2.57 -15.92
C GLY A 189 1.33 -2.46 -14.42
N ALA A 190 1.80 -1.33 -13.91
CA ALA A 190 1.95 -1.06 -12.49
C ALA A 190 1.51 0.36 -12.15
N LEU A 191 1.49 0.67 -10.86
CA LEU A 191 1.30 2.02 -10.35
C LEU A 191 2.25 3.04 -11.01
N GLU A 192 3.50 2.67 -11.27
CA GLU A 192 4.46 3.54 -11.95
C GLU A 192 4.00 3.99 -13.35
N ASP A 193 3.18 3.22 -14.06
CA ASP A 193 2.59 3.65 -15.32
C ASP A 193 1.64 4.83 -15.12
N VAL A 194 0.75 4.72 -14.12
CA VAL A 194 -0.22 5.77 -13.76
C VAL A 194 0.49 7.02 -13.24
N LEU A 195 1.46 6.83 -12.34
CA LEU A 195 2.25 7.93 -11.77
C LEU A 195 3.01 8.69 -12.84
N PHE A 196 3.67 7.97 -13.76
CA PHE A 196 4.50 8.58 -14.77
C PHE A 196 3.71 9.55 -15.66
N GLU A 197 2.56 9.11 -16.18
CA GLU A 197 1.73 9.94 -17.06
C GLU A 197 1.21 11.20 -16.32
N ILE A 198 0.69 11.04 -15.11
CA ILE A 198 0.11 12.15 -14.35
C ILE A 198 1.19 13.13 -13.88
N MET A 199 2.34 12.62 -13.42
CA MET A 199 3.44 13.45 -12.96
C MET A 199 4.11 14.22 -14.10
N LYS A 200 4.25 13.57 -15.27
CA LYS A 200 4.84 14.18 -16.47
C LYS A 200 3.99 15.31 -17.04
N LYS A 201 2.66 15.21 -16.97
CA LYS A 201 1.74 16.27 -17.41
C LYS A 201 2.14 17.63 -16.80
N ASP A 202 2.24 18.67 -17.61
CA ASP A 202 2.66 20.02 -17.22
C ASP A 202 4.12 20.13 -16.70
N ASN A 203 4.90 19.04 -16.74
CA ASN A 203 6.30 18.94 -16.32
C ASN A 203 7.17 18.25 -17.39
N GLU A 204 6.73 18.27 -18.65
CA GLU A 204 7.27 17.45 -19.73
C GLU A 204 8.76 17.72 -19.94
N THR A 205 9.20 18.97 -19.84
CA THR A 205 10.61 19.34 -20.02
C THR A 205 11.52 18.67 -18.99
N ILE A 206 11.08 18.59 -17.73
CA ILE A 206 11.86 17.97 -16.64
C ILE A 206 11.90 16.46 -16.84
N PHE A 207 10.74 15.85 -17.09
CA PHE A 207 10.63 14.41 -17.29
C PHE A 207 11.38 13.93 -18.54
N ASN A 208 11.27 14.64 -19.66
CA ASN A 208 12.00 14.32 -20.89
C ASN A 208 13.53 14.37 -20.67
N LYS A 209 14.04 15.35 -19.91
CA LYS A 209 15.47 15.41 -19.55
C LYS A 209 15.88 14.27 -18.62
N ALA A 210 15.02 13.88 -17.69
CA ALA A 210 15.27 12.74 -16.81
C ALA A 210 15.27 11.41 -17.59
N GLU A 211 14.39 11.25 -18.58
CA GLU A 211 14.40 10.13 -19.53
C GLU A 211 15.68 10.11 -20.37
N GLU A 212 16.10 11.26 -20.92
CA GLU A 212 17.34 11.38 -21.68
C GLU A 212 18.55 10.98 -20.83
N TYR A 213 18.62 11.45 -19.58
CA TYR A 213 19.69 11.10 -18.65
C TYR A 213 19.67 9.60 -18.34
N TYR A 214 18.49 9.03 -18.03
CA TYR A 214 18.33 7.59 -17.82
C TYR A 214 18.81 6.81 -19.05
N LYS A 215 18.39 7.20 -20.25
CA LYS A 215 18.76 6.51 -21.50
C LYS A 215 20.25 6.62 -21.79
N THR A 216 20.83 7.79 -21.58
CA THR A 216 22.26 8.03 -21.80
C THR A 216 23.13 7.13 -20.93
N TYR A 217 22.79 6.98 -19.65
CA TYR A 217 23.66 6.30 -18.68
C TYR A 217 23.21 4.88 -18.28
N LEU A 218 21.98 4.47 -18.59
CA LEU A 218 21.41 3.20 -18.14
C LEU A 218 20.70 2.38 -19.25
N ASN A 219 20.41 2.94 -20.43
CA ASN A 219 19.81 2.18 -21.53
C ASN A 219 20.84 1.27 -22.24
N LYS A 220 20.36 0.11 -22.70
CA LYS A 220 21.10 -1.03 -23.25
C LYS A 220 21.83 -0.71 -24.57
N ASP A 221 21.35 0.26 -25.33
CA ASP A 221 21.82 0.51 -26.71
C ASP A 221 23.14 1.28 -26.78
N ASN A 222 23.58 1.91 -25.68
CA ASN A 222 24.69 2.87 -25.74
C ASN A 222 26.10 2.27 -25.68
N ASN A 223 26.28 0.94 -25.67
CA ASN A 223 27.61 0.28 -25.66
C ASN A 223 28.60 0.80 -24.59
N MET A 224 28.15 1.62 -23.63
CA MET A 224 28.90 2.00 -22.45
C MET A 224 28.81 0.82 -21.49
N ASN A 225 29.92 0.07 -21.46
CA ASN A 225 30.20 -1.20 -20.77
C ASN A 225 29.91 -1.29 -19.25
N ASP A 226 28.94 -0.55 -18.70
CA ASP A 226 28.66 -0.56 -17.26
C ASP A 226 27.28 -1.18 -16.95
N ILE A 227 26.96 -2.26 -17.67
CA ILE A 227 25.79 -3.15 -17.45
C ILE A 227 25.72 -3.65 -15.98
N GLY A 228 26.83 -3.53 -15.23
CA GLY A 228 26.92 -3.87 -13.81
C GLY A 228 26.53 -2.77 -12.81
N ARG A 229 26.31 -1.50 -13.19
CA ARG A 229 26.06 -0.41 -12.22
C ARG A 229 24.79 -0.59 -11.40
N THR A 230 23.74 -1.09 -12.04
CA THR A 230 22.44 -1.33 -11.40
C THR A 230 22.41 -2.61 -10.58
N LYS A 231 23.46 -3.43 -10.66
CA LYS A 231 23.64 -4.59 -9.77
C LYS A 231 24.17 -4.11 -8.43
N ARG A 232 23.68 -4.76 -7.37
CA ARG A 232 24.09 -4.46 -6.00
C ARG A 232 25.59 -4.70 -5.84
N LEU A 233 26.31 -3.70 -5.35
CA LEU A 233 27.69 -3.87 -4.91
C LEU A 233 27.68 -4.59 -3.55
N VAL A 234 28.40 -5.69 -3.47
CA VAL A 234 28.61 -6.44 -2.24
C VAL A 234 30.11 -6.62 -2.07
N THR A 235 30.62 -6.29 -0.89
CA THR A 235 32.01 -6.57 -0.53
C THR A 235 32.06 -7.90 0.22
N GLU A 236 32.83 -8.84 -0.30
CA GLU A 236 33.00 -10.19 0.25
C GLU A 236 34.46 -10.41 0.63
N CYS A 237 34.71 -11.05 1.78
CA CYS A 237 36.06 -11.53 2.11
C CYS A 237 36.31 -12.87 1.40
N VAL A 238 37.25 -12.88 0.46
CA VAL A 238 37.74 -14.09 -0.20
C VAL A 238 39.17 -14.30 0.25
N GLU A 239 39.44 -15.40 0.95
CA GLU A 239 40.78 -15.73 1.48
C GLU A 239 41.37 -14.61 2.36
N GLY A 240 40.53 -13.98 3.18
CA GLY A 240 40.94 -12.89 4.08
C GLY A 240 41.13 -11.53 3.40
N THR A 241 40.90 -11.42 2.09
CA THR A 241 40.98 -10.15 1.35
C THR A 241 39.58 -9.66 0.96
N PRO A 242 39.20 -8.41 1.27
CA PRO A 242 37.95 -7.84 0.81
C PRO A 242 37.97 -7.66 -0.70
N LYS A 243 36.95 -8.17 -1.39
CA LYS A 243 36.76 -8.04 -2.83
C LYS A 243 35.33 -7.61 -3.11
N ASP A 244 35.20 -6.61 -3.96
CA ASP A 244 33.92 -6.14 -4.45
C ASP A 244 33.39 -7.06 -5.55
N LYS A 245 32.11 -7.40 -5.43
CA LYS A 245 31.37 -8.19 -6.40
C LYS A 245 30.02 -7.55 -6.65
N ARG A 246 29.60 -7.55 -7.91
CA ARG A 246 28.25 -7.14 -8.30
C ARG A 246 27.34 -8.38 -8.26
N LYS A 247 26.35 -8.37 -7.37
CA LYS A 247 25.35 -9.44 -7.18
C LYS A 247 23.97 -8.99 -7.66
N ASP A 248 23.05 -9.96 -7.72
CA ASP A 248 21.63 -9.82 -8.07
C ASP A 248 21.30 -9.64 -9.56
N LYS A 249 20.02 -9.92 -9.88
CA LYS A 249 19.44 -9.62 -11.20
C LYS A 249 19.38 -8.10 -11.37
N LYS A 250 19.49 -7.66 -12.62
CA LYS A 250 19.29 -6.25 -12.97
C LYS A 250 17.86 -5.87 -12.55
N GLN A 251 17.72 -4.93 -11.62
CA GLN A 251 16.44 -4.28 -11.36
C GLN A 251 16.35 -3.12 -12.35
N GLU A 252 15.49 -3.27 -13.36
CA GLU A 252 15.20 -2.22 -14.33
C GLU A 252 13.74 -1.84 -14.21
N ASP A 253 13.51 -0.63 -13.74
CA ASP A 253 12.21 0.02 -13.83
C ASP A 253 12.47 1.46 -14.29
N GLU A 254 12.29 1.68 -15.59
CA GLU A 254 12.59 2.95 -16.25
C GLU A 254 11.72 4.06 -15.66
N LYS A 255 10.39 3.85 -15.59
CA LYS A 255 9.45 4.86 -15.09
C LYS A 255 9.76 5.23 -13.64
N LYS A 256 10.00 4.24 -12.78
CA LYS A 256 10.42 4.46 -11.38
C LYS A 256 11.72 5.25 -11.26
N SER A 257 12.67 4.97 -12.14
CA SER A 257 13.97 5.67 -12.18
C SER A 257 13.83 7.11 -12.64
N VAL A 258 13.04 7.34 -13.69
CA VAL A 258 12.77 8.69 -14.21
C VAL A 258 12.03 9.55 -13.19
N ILE A 259 11.00 9.00 -12.54
CA ILE A 259 10.30 9.66 -11.43
C ILE A 259 11.29 10.03 -10.32
N CYS A 260 12.23 9.13 -9.99
CA CYS A 260 13.25 9.40 -8.99
C CYS A 260 14.15 10.58 -9.39
N ILE A 261 14.71 10.54 -10.61
CA ILE A 261 15.61 11.57 -11.14
C ILE A 261 14.92 12.95 -11.14
N ALA A 262 13.70 13.02 -11.69
CA ALA A 262 12.91 14.25 -11.72
C ALA A 262 12.54 14.72 -10.29
N GLY A 263 12.18 13.78 -9.42
CA GLY A 263 11.75 14.04 -8.04
C GLY A 263 12.86 14.59 -7.14
N GLN A 264 14.13 14.25 -7.40
CA GLN A 264 15.26 14.81 -6.65
C GLN A 264 15.37 16.34 -6.76
N LEU A 265 14.81 16.95 -7.81
CA LEU A 265 14.78 18.41 -7.94
C LEU A 265 13.92 19.09 -6.86
N GLN A 266 12.88 18.38 -6.37
CA GLN A 266 11.98 18.89 -5.33
C GLN A 266 12.27 18.28 -3.95
N LYS A 267 12.61 16.99 -3.89
CA LYS A 267 12.81 16.22 -2.66
C LYS A 267 14.23 15.62 -2.63
N LYS A 268 15.21 16.50 -2.47
CA LYS A 268 16.65 16.15 -2.45
C LYS A 268 16.98 15.10 -1.38
N GLY A 269 17.65 14.03 -1.80
CA GLY A 269 18.10 12.95 -0.92
C GLY A 269 16.96 12.10 -0.35
N LYS A 270 15.75 12.22 -0.90
CA LYS A 270 14.58 11.46 -0.44
C LYS A 270 14.28 10.27 -1.34
N ALA A 271 13.68 9.24 -0.75
CA ALA A 271 13.23 8.04 -1.45
C ALA A 271 12.00 8.34 -2.33
N ASN A 272 11.69 7.44 -3.27
CA ASN A 272 10.54 7.58 -4.17
C ASN A 272 9.20 7.67 -3.44
N THR A 273 9.03 6.99 -2.31
CA THR A 273 7.83 7.12 -1.47
C THR A 273 7.57 8.58 -1.08
N VAL A 274 8.60 9.29 -0.60
CA VAL A 274 8.50 10.71 -0.22
C VAL A 274 8.28 11.60 -1.45
N ILE A 275 8.89 11.27 -2.59
CA ILE A 275 8.65 11.98 -3.86
C ILE A 275 7.16 11.88 -4.22
N ILE A 276 6.57 10.69 -4.13
CA ILE A 276 5.15 10.46 -4.42
C ILE A 276 4.24 11.21 -3.43
N GLU A 277 4.56 11.19 -2.13
CA GLU A 277 3.74 11.82 -1.08
C GLU A 277 3.76 13.35 -1.13
N ASP A 278 4.92 13.94 -1.43
CA ASP A 278 5.16 15.35 -1.12
C ASP A 278 5.52 16.23 -2.33
N SER A 279 5.78 15.66 -3.51
CA SER A 279 6.08 16.46 -4.72
C SER A 279 4.83 17.14 -5.28
N ASP A 280 5.01 18.27 -5.95
CA ASP A 280 3.93 18.95 -6.67
C ASP A 280 3.63 18.32 -8.05
N TYR A 281 4.45 17.36 -8.50
CA TYR A 281 4.19 16.62 -9.73
C TYR A 281 2.86 15.88 -9.67
N LEU A 282 2.42 15.48 -8.47
CA LEU A 282 1.09 14.95 -8.20
C LEU A 282 0.31 15.95 -7.33
N ASN A 283 -0.12 17.08 -7.90
CA ASN A 283 -0.85 18.14 -7.19
C ASN A 283 -2.37 17.85 -7.05
N LEU A 284 -3.08 18.73 -6.33
CA LEU A 284 -4.52 18.60 -6.08
C LEU A 284 -5.34 18.59 -7.38
N GLU A 285 -5.05 19.51 -8.29
CA GLU A 285 -5.78 19.67 -9.55
C GLU A 285 -5.66 18.42 -10.44
N LYS A 286 -4.45 17.87 -10.56
CA LYS A 286 -4.21 16.63 -11.30
C LYS A 286 -4.96 15.44 -10.71
N ILE A 287 -4.99 15.34 -9.38
CA ILE A 287 -5.74 14.27 -8.69
C ILE A 287 -7.24 14.43 -8.94
N GLN A 288 -7.77 15.64 -8.82
CA GLN A 288 -9.20 15.92 -8.98
C GLN A 288 -9.69 15.81 -10.43
N SER A 289 -8.85 16.14 -11.40
CA SER A 289 -9.18 16.10 -12.83
C SER A 289 -8.99 14.70 -13.46
N SER A 290 -8.26 13.80 -12.80
CA SER A 290 -8.08 12.43 -13.29
C SER A 290 -9.24 11.53 -12.87
N GLN A 291 -10.00 11.02 -13.85
CA GLN A 291 -11.07 10.04 -13.63
C GLN A 291 -10.55 8.82 -12.86
N GLN A 292 -9.42 8.26 -13.29
CA GLN A 292 -8.81 7.08 -12.66
C GLN A 292 -8.50 7.33 -11.17
N LEU A 293 -7.98 8.52 -10.83
CA LEU A 293 -7.67 8.83 -9.43
C LEU A 293 -8.92 9.11 -8.60
N GLN A 294 -9.99 9.63 -9.22
CA GLN A 294 -11.29 9.76 -8.55
C GLN A 294 -11.94 8.39 -8.30
N GLU A 295 -11.83 7.44 -9.23
CA GLU A 295 -12.29 6.07 -9.01
C GLU A 295 -11.62 5.44 -7.79
N ILE A 296 -10.28 5.51 -7.71
CA ILE A 296 -9.51 5.02 -6.56
C ILE A 296 -9.95 5.71 -5.26
N ALA A 297 -10.11 7.03 -5.31
CA ALA A 297 -10.47 7.79 -4.12
C ALA A 297 -11.88 7.45 -3.62
N ASN A 298 -12.83 7.22 -4.53
CA ASN A 298 -14.22 6.87 -4.21
C ASN A 298 -14.36 5.53 -3.48
N LEU A 299 -13.39 4.61 -3.64
CA LEU A 299 -13.35 3.36 -2.86
C LEU A 299 -13.26 3.61 -1.35
N PHE A 300 -12.80 4.79 -0.91
CA PHE A 300 -12.63 5.15 0.49
C PHE A 300 -13.79 5.96 1.08
N ASP A 301 -14.81 6.34 0.31
CA ASP A 301 -15.93 7.17 0.78
C ASP A 301 -17.04 6.37 1.49
N LYS A 302 -16.68 5.26 2.16
CA LYS A 302 -17.60 4.34 2.83
C LYS A 302 -17.58 4.51 4.36
#